data_AF-A0A0K2TRP0-F1
#
_entry.id   AF-A0A0K2TRP0-F1
#
_cell.length_a   1.000
_cell.length_b   1.000
_cell.length_c   1.000
_cell.angle_alpha   90.00
_cell.angle_beta   90.00
_cell.angle_gamma   90.00
#
_symmetry.space_group_name_H-M   'P 1'
#
loop_
_entity.id
_entity.type
_entity.pdbx_description
1 polymer ?
#
loop_
_entity_poly.entity_id
_entity_poly.type
_entity_poly.pdbx_seq_one_letter_code
_entity_poly.pdbx_strand_id
1 'polypeptide(L)'
;MWNILNVKTPGVSYEKRDELREPISEKNKRGLCFLRDFVDFLIEWQNSKAPGLTAETFLATKQTCLAAADLADYLLLDKYFSYVLLCMFQSDPIERRFGWYRQLSGGIYYISVR
;
A
#
# COMPACT_ATOMS: atom_id res chain seq x y z
N MET A 1 -5.43 3.19 -7.04
CA MET A 1 -4.55 3.19 -5.85
C MET A 1 -4.63 1.88 -5.07
N TRP A 2 -5.73 1.57 -4.36
CA TRP A 2 -5.79 0.42 -3.44
C TRP A 2 -5.41 -0.93 -4.05
N ASN A 3 -5.87 -1.22 -5.27
CA ASN A 3 -5.56 -2.47 -5.97
C ASN A 3 -4.05 -2.71 -6.16
N ILE A 4 -3.27 -1.63 -6.31
CA ILE A 4 -1.81 -1.68 -6.48
C ILE A 4 -1.12 -1.91 -5.13
N LEU A 5 -1.58 -1.22 -4.08
CA LEU A 5 -0.99 -1.33 -2.74
C LEU A 5 -1.29 -2.69 -2.07
N ASN A 6 -2.40 -3.33 -2.42
CA ASN A 6 -2.89 -4.54 -1.76
C ASN A 6 -2.66 -5.82 -2.61
N VAL A 7 -1.63 -5.85 -3.45
CA VAL A 7 -1.24 -7.07 -4.19
C VAL A 7 -0.54 -8.04 -3.23
N LYS A 8 -1.21 -9.17 -2.93
CA LYS A 8 -0.78 -10.15 -1.92
C LYS A 8 0.07 -11.29 -2.46
N THR A 9 -0.17 -11.70 -3.69
CA THR A 9 0.57 -12.79 -4.35
C THR A 9 0.79 -12.44 -5.81
N PRO A 10 1.80 -13.05 -6.46
CA PRO A 10 2.08 -12.78 -7.87
C PRO A 10 0.93 -13.12 -8.83
N GLY A 11 0.07 -14.07 -8.47
CA GLY A 11 -1.04 -14.54 -9.31
C GLY A 11 -2.33 -13.71 -9.21
N VAL A 12 -2.41 -12.73 -8.30
CA VAL A 12 -3.67 -11.98 -8.05
C VAL A 12 -4.19 -11.29 -9.31
N SER A 13 -3.32 -10.79 -10.18
CA SER A 13 -3.73 -10.14 -11.44
C SER A 13 -4.47 -11.10 -12.36
N TYR A 14 -3.99 -12.34 -12.49
CA TYR A 14 -4.60 -13.37 -13.31
C TYR A 14 -5.95 -13.82 -12.72
N GLU A 15 -5.98 -14.08 -11.41
CA GLU A 15 -7.20 -14.51 -10.71
C GLU A 15 -8.32 -13.46 -10.78
N LYS A 16 -7.95 -12.17 -10.69
CA LYS A 16 -8.90 -11.05 -10.68
C LYS A 16 -9.10 -10.40 -12.04
N ARG A 17 -8.34 -10.82 -13.06
CA ARG A 17 -8.32 -10.21 -14.41
C ARG A 17 -8.12 -8.70 -14.37
N ASP A 18 -7.17 -8.25 -13.54
CA ASP A 18 -6.89 -6.83 -13.29
C ASP A 18 -5.38 -6.58 -13.42
N GLU A 19 -4.99 -5.89 -14.49
CA GLU A 19 -3.60 -5.57 -14.81
C GLU A 19 -2.95 -4.64 -13.77
N LEU A 20 -3.75 -3.84 -13.03
CA LEU A 20 -3.25 -2.98 -11.96
C LEU A 20 -2.91 -3.77 -10.69
N ARG A 21 -3.23 -5.06 -10.64
CA ARG A 21 -2.88 -5.96 -9.55
C ARG A 21 -1.67 -6.84 -9.86
N GLU A 22 -0.95 -6.55 -10.94
CA GLU A 22 0.31 -7.22 -11.21
C GLU A 22 1.39 -6.77 -10.20
N PRO A 23 2.29 -7.68 -9.81
CA PRO A 23 3.47 -7.32 -9.03
C PRO A 23 4.30 -6.25 -9.73
N ILE A 24 4.84 -5.33 -8.94
CA ILE A 24 5.74 -4.31 -9.46
C ILE A 24 7.05 -4.99 -9.82
N SER A 25 7.53 -4.78 -11.04
CA SER A 25 8.78 -5.37 -11.53
C SER A 25 9.46 -4.44 -12.52
N GLU A 26 10.70 -4.74 -12.91
CA GLU A 26 11.39 -3.95 -13.94
C GLU A 26 10.62 -3.92 -15.27
N LYS A 27 9.95 -5.03 -15.62
CA LYS A 27 9.12 -5.15 -16.82
C LYS A 27 7.74 -4.48 -16.68
N ASN A 28 7.22 -4.37 -15.46
CA ASN A 28 5.94 -3.73 -15.19
C ASN A 28 6.06 -2.67 -14.10
N LYS A 29 6.22 -1.41 -14.55
CA LYS A 29 6.26 -0.22 -13.70
C LYS A 29 4.94 0.56 -13.67
N ARG A 30 3.84 0.04 -14.24
CA ARG A 30 2.57 0.77 -14.34
C ARG A 30 2.01 1.17 -12.97
N GLY A 31 2.13 0.28 -11.99
CA GLY A 31 1.74 0.57 -10.61
C GLY A 31 2.53 1.74 -10.00
N LEU A 32 3.83 1.85 -10.31
CA LEU A 32 4.69 2.94 -9.83
C LEU A 32 4.31 4.27 -10.48
N CYS A 33 4.14 4.29 -11.80
CA CYS A 33 3.71 5.48 -12.52
C CYS A 33 2.36 5.97 -11.98
N PHE A 34 1.39 5.06 -11.84
CA PHE A 34 0.08 5.40 -11.28
C PHE A 34 0.19 6.04 -9.89
N LEU A 35 1.04 5.51 -9.00
CA LEU A 35 1.18 6.06 -7.65
C LEU A 35 1.75 7.49 -7.67
N ARG A 36 2.70 7.77 -8.57
CA ARG A 36 3.27 9.11 -8.76
C ARG A 36 2.26 10.07 -9.37
N ASP A 37 1.60 9.67 -10.46
CA ASP A 37 0.55 10.47 -11.10
C ASP A 37 -0.62 10.77 -10.14
N PHE A 38 -0.96 9.80 -9.28
CA PHE A 38 -1.99 9.99 -8.26
C PHE A 38 -1.57 11.01 -7.19
N VAL A 39 -0.27 11.10 -6.87
CA VAL A 39 0.24 12.13 -5.96
C VAL A 39 0.13 13.51 -6.59
N ASP A 40 0.45 13.66 -7.88
CA ASP A 40 0.29 14.91 -8.61
C ASP A 40 -1.18 15.36 -8.62
N PHE A 41 -2.09 14.43 -8.90
CA PHE A 41 -3.53 14.66 -8.77
C PHE A 41 -3.92 15.13 -7.36
N LEU A 42 -3.39 14.51 -6.30
CA LEU A 42 -3.67 14.92 -4.92
C LEU A 42 -3.15 16.33 -4.61
N ILE A 43 -2.00 16.73 -5.19
CA ILE A 43 -1.44 18.08 -5.04
C ILE A 43 -2.36 19.10 -5.73
N GLU A 44 -2.77 18.84 -6.96
CA GLU A 44 -3.70 19.71 -7.70
C GLU A 44 -5.04 19.83 -6.98
N TRP A 45 -5.59 18.70 -6.53
CA TRP A 45 -6.86 18.69 -5.79
C TRP A 45 -6.76 19.50 -4.49
N GLN A 46 -5.68 19.31 -3.72
CA GLN A 46 -5.45 20.09 -2.50
C GLN A 46 -5.33 21.60 -2.79
N ASN A 47 -4.65 21.98 -3.87
CA ASN A 47 -4.46 23.37 -4.25
C ASN A 47 -5.74 24.03 -4.79
N SER A 48 -6.64 23.24 -5.39
CA SER A 48 -7.91 23.74 -5.92
C SER A 48 -8.86 24.31 -4.85
N LYS A 49 -8.62 23.99 -3.56
CA LYS A 49 -9.50 24.28 -2.43
C LYS A 49 -10.93 23.73 -2.59
N ALA A 50 -11.14 22.79 -3.50
CA ALA A 50 -12.38 22.05 -3.60
C ALA A 50 -12.61 21.24 -2.30
N PRO A 51 -13.88 21.02 -1.89
CA PRO A 51 -14.19 20.13 -0.79
C PRO A 51 -13.54 18.75 -0.98
N GLY A 52 -12.96 18.20 0.08
CA GLY A 52 -12.18 16.97 -0.02
C GLY A 52 -11.62 16.48 1.31
N LEU A 53 -10.43 15.89 1.24
CA LEU A 53 -9.75 15.29 2.39
C LEU A 53 -9.26 16.36 3.38
N THR A 54 -9.03 15.97 4.63
CA THR A 54 -8.34 16.83 5.61
C THR A 54 -6.87 17.01 5.23
N ALA A 55 -6.22 18.02 5.80
CA ALA A 55 -4.80 18.27 5.55
C ALA A 55 -3.93 17.07 5.93
N GLU A 56 -4.26 16.41 7.05
CA GLU A 56 -3.58 15.22 7.55
C GLU A 56 -3.76 14.03 6.61
N THR A 57 -4.99 13.82 6.11
CA THR A 57 -5.25 12.71 5.17
C THR A 57 -4.60 12.96 3.81
N PHE A 58 -4.57 14.20 3.31
CA PHE A 58 -3.79 14.54 2.11
C PHE A 58 -2.31 14.24 2.31
N LEU A 59 -1.72 14.69 3.43
CA LEU A 59 -0.32 14.47 3.74
C LEU A 59 0.00 12.97 3.81
N ALA A 60 -0.75 12.22 4.60
CA ALA A 60 -0.55 10.79 4.79
C ALA A 60 -0.68 10.02 3.48
N THR A 61 -1.70 10.33 2.66
CA THR A 61 -1.93 9.64 1.39
C THR A 61 -0.80 9.91 0.40
N LYS A 62 -0.36 11.17 0.26
CA LYS A 62 0.76 11.52 -0.61
C LYS A 62 2.05 10.84 -0.19
N GLN A 63 2.39 10.92 1.10
CA GLN A 63 3.59 10.28 1.65
C GLN A 63 3.56 8.77 1.45
N THR A 64 2.42 8.12 1.70
CA THR A 64 2.28 6.66 1.52
C THR A 64 2.49 6.26 0.06
N CYS A 65 1.89 6.97 -0.89
CA CYS A 65 2.04 6.68 -2.32
C CYS A 65 3.49 6.86 -2.80
N LEU A 66 4.12 7.99 -2.45
CA LEU A 66 5.52 8.27 -2.84
C LEU A 66 6.48 7.26 -2.21
N ALA A 67 6.40 7.06 -0.90
CA ALA A 67 7.27 6.13 -0.19
C ALA A 67 7.12 4.70 -0.71
N ALA A 68 5.89 4.25 -1.02
CA ALA A 68 5.67 2.94 -1.60
C ALA A 68 6.30 2.80 -3.00
N ALA A 69 6.19 3.83 -3.84
CA ALA A 69 6.79 3.83 -5.16
C ALA A 69 8.33 3.84 -5.09
N ASP A 70 8.90 4.72 -4.28
CA ASP A 70 10.35 4.89 -4.15
C ASP A 70 11.01 3.68 -3.49
N LEU A 71 10.36 3.10 -2.47
CA LEU A 71 10.83 1.85 -1.86
C LEU A 71 10.83 0.69 -2.85
N ALA A 72 9.79 0.58 -3.68
CA ALA A 72 9.73 -0.47 -4.69
C ALA A 72 10.80 -0.28 -5.76
N ASP A 73 11.02 0.94 -6.28
CA ASP A 73 12.12 1.21 -7.20
C ASP A 73 13.48 0.87 -6.58
N TYR A 74 13.72 1.27 -5.33
CA TYR A 74 14.96 0.92 -4.60
C TYR A 74 15.18 -0.60 -4.50
N LEU A 75 14.13 -1.35 -4.14
CA LEU A 75 14.24 -2.81 -4.01
C LEU A 75 14.53 -3.48 -5.37
N LEU A 76 13.95 -2.96 -6.45
CA LEU A 76 14.20 -3.47 -7.79
C LEU A 76 15.61 -3.11 -8.28
N LEU A 77 16.00 -1.84 -8.19
CA LEU A 77 17.22 -1.31 -8.82
C LEU A 77 18.48 -1.56 -7.97
N ASP A 78 18.39 -1.33 -6.67
CA ASP A 78 19.55 -1.41 -5.76
C ASP A 78 19.66 -2.75 -5.04
N LYS A 79 18.55 -3.47 -4.87
CA LYS A 79 18.53 -4.79 -4.22
C LYS A 79 18.30 -5.96 -5.18
N TYR A 80 18.12 -5.69 -6.47
CA TYR A 80 17.97 -6.69 -7.53
C TYR A 80 16.82 -7.68 -7.28
N PHE A 81 15.72 -7.20 -6.67
CA PHE A 81 14.52 -8.02 -6.50
C PHE A 81 13.86 -8.23 -7.87
N SER A 82 13.41 -9.46 -8.15
CA SER A 82 12.70 -9.75 -9.42
C SER A 82 11.35 -9.05 -9.50
N TYR A 83 10.69 -8.86 -8.36
CA TYR A 83 9.42 -8.15 -8.21
C TYR A 83 9.20 -7.70 -6.76
N VAL A 84 8.25 -6.80 -6.55
CA VAL A 84 7.85 -6.26 -5.24
C VAL A 84 6.33 -6.35 -5.09
N LEU A 85 5.90 -6.83 -3.92
CA LEU A 85 4.50 -6.87 -3.51
C LEU A 85 4.26 -5.82 -2.42
N LEU A 86 3.57 -4.74 -2.77
CA LEU A 86 3.40 -3.61 -1.85
C LEU A 86 2.58 -3.95 -0.59
N CYS A 87 1.75 -4.99 -0.63
CA CYS A 87 0.97 -5.42 0.54
C CYS A 87 1.85 -5.85 1.71
N MET A 88 3.08 -6.27 1.43
CA MET A 88 4.03 -6.71 2.46
C MET A 88 4.48 -5.58 3.39
N PHE A 89 4.27 -4.31 3.02
CA PHE A 89 4.64 -3.14 3.81
C PHE A 89 3.50 -2.61 4.69
N GLN A 90 2.34 -3.26 4.71
CA GLN A 90 1.17 -2.83 5.48
C GLN A 90 1.16 -3.44 6.90
N SER A 91 0.40 -2.82 7.82
CA SER A 91 0.22 -3.30 9.19
C SER A 91 -0.79 -4.45 9.34
N ASP A 92 -1.51 -4.83 8.28
CA ASP A 92 -2.50 -5.92 8.31
C ASP A 92 -2.00 -7.21 9.00
N PRO A 93 -0.76 -7.71 8.76
CA PRO A 93 -0.31 -8.94 9.41
C PRO A 93 -0.18 -8.81 10.94
N ILE A 94 0.28 -7.66 11.43
CA ILE A 94 0.40 -7.41 12.87
C ILE A 94 -0.97 -7.16 13.51
N GLU A 95 -1.87 -6.48 12.81
CA GLU A 95 -3.26 -6.29 13.26
C GLU A 95 -4.02 -7.62 13.34
N ARG A 96 -3.81 -8.51 12.37
CA ARG A 96 -4.33 -9.88 12.40
C ARG A 96 -3.82 -10.64 13.62
N ARG A 97 -2.53 -10.48 13.95
CA ARG A 97 -1.93 -11.11 15.13
C ARG A 97 -2.54 -10.57 16.44
N PHE A 98 -2.78 -9.27 16.54
CA PHE A 98 -3.53 -8.71 17.67
C PHE A 98 -4.96 -9.23 17.74
N GLY A 99 -5.61 -9.48 16.59
CA GLY A 99 -6.90 -10.17 16.53
C GLY A 99 -6.88 -11.55 17.18
N TRP A 100 -5.83 -12.33 16.93
CA TRP A 100 -5.66 -13.64 17.56
C TRP A 100 -5.50 -13.54 19.07
N TYR A 101 -4.68 -12.59 19.56
CA TYR A 101 -4.53 -12.41 21.00
C TYR A 101 -5.85 -12.06 21.68
N ARG A 102 -6.67 -11.19 21.07
CA ARG A 102 -7.99 -10.84 21.62
C ARG A 102 -8.91 -12.06 21.68
N GLN A 103 -8.92 -12.86 20.62
CA GLN A 103 -9.73 -14.08 20.55
C GLN A 103 -9.29 -15.13 21.59
N LEU A 104 -7.98 -15.33 21.77
CA LEU A 104 -7.44 -16.22 22.79
C LEU A 104 -7.77 -15.75 24.22
N SER A 105 -7.95 -14.44 24.42
CA SER A 105 -8.41 -13.86 25.68
C SER A 105 -9.94 -13.82 25.82
N GLY A 106 -10.69 -14.67 25.10
CA GLY A 106 -12.16 -14.68 25.19
C GLY A 106 -12.85 -13.48 24.52
N GLY A 107 -12.17 -12.82 23.58
CA GLY A 107 -12.66 -11.61 22.92
C GLY A 107 -12.41 -10.31 23.69
N ILE A 108 -11.65 -10.36 24.79
CA ILE A 108 -11.29 -9.17 25.57
C ILE A 108 -10.36 -8.29 24.73
N TYR A 109 -10.76 -7.03 24.54
CA TYR A 109 -9.98 -6.07 23.76
C TYR A 109 -8.71 -5.61 24.50
N TYR A 110 -8.81 -5.40 25.81
CA TYR A 110 -7.72 -4.96 26.68
C TYR A 110 -6.99 -6.17 27.25
N ILE A 111 -5.98 -6.63 26.53
CA ILE A 111 -5.13 -7.73 26.97
C ILE A 111 -4.01 -7.15 27.82
N SER A 112 -3.97 -7.52 29.10
CA SER A 112 -2.86 -7.17 29.99
C SER A 112 -1.72 -8.17 29.80
N VAL A 113 -0.50 -7.68 29.56
CA VAL A 113 0.71 -8.49 29.64
C VAL A 113 1.19 -8.36 31.08
N ARG A 114 0.97 -9.41 31.89
CA ARG A 114 1.45 -9.47 33.26
C ARG A 114 2.77 -10.21 33.34
#